data_AF-A0A2S5WNF1-F1
#
_entry.id   AF-A0A2S5WNF1-F1
#
_cell.length_a   1.000
_cell.length_b   1.000
_cell.length_c   1.000
_cell.angle_alpha   90.00
_cell.angle_beta   90.00
_cell.angle_gamma   90.00
#
_symmetry.space_group_name_H-M   'P 1'
#
loop_
_entity.id
_entity.type
_entity.pdbx_description
1 polymer ?
#
loop_
_entity_poly.entity_id
_entity_poly.type
_entity_poly.pdbx_seq_one_letter_code
_entity_poly.pdbx_strand_id
1 'polypeptide(L)'
;MKPAERDKKALELRRAGVTVARIREELKFSSIAMTEKSIARALERQGLGVDPVSVRDLELDRLDRLQQGVWVKATKGDPAAIDRVLRLAEMRMRIAGVAGADETPMLDAFETTLTALNVTDQHKGLVALGRSIASQIDAAKQSMDATALTKALYLGPHLMSVMRELGVSPATRKLVAAPVPEEGTATVSKLDEYLSKQGISG
;
A
#
# COMPACT_ATOMS: atom_id res chain seq x y z
N MET A 1 -22.92 -28.75 -13.46
CA MET A 1 -21.84 -27.80 -13.75
C MET A 1 -20.51 -28.49 -13.51
N LYS A 2 -19.56 -28.41 -14.45
CA LYS A 2 -18.25 -29.02 -14.27
C LYS A 2 -17.48 -28.32 -13.14
N PRO A 3 -16.54 -28.98 -12.44
CA PRO A 3 -15.82 -28.37 -11.31
C PRO A 3 -15.13 -27.05 -11.67
N ALA A 4 -14.47 -26.95 -12.83
CA ALA A 4 -13.80 -25.73 -13.27
C ALA A 4 -14.77 -24.57 -13.58
N GLU A 5 -15.93 -24.86 -14.16
CA GLU A 5 -16.98 -23.85 -14.43
C GLU A 5 -17.56 -23.31 -13.12
N ARG A 6 -17.72 -24.20 -12.13
CA ARG A 6 -18.21 -23.87 -10.79
C ARG A 6 -17.23 -22.97 -10.04
N ASP A 7 -15.94 -23.30 -10.12
CA ASP A 7 -14.87 -22.48 -9.57
C ASP A 7 -14.88 -21.08 -10.19
N LYS A 8 -14.97 -20.99 -11.54
CA LYS A 8 -15.06 -19.70 -12.26
C LYS A 8 -16.28 -18.90 -11.81
N LYS A 9 -17.47 -19.52 -11.73
CA LYS A 9 -18.69 -18.82 -11.31
C LYS A 9 -18.61 -18.31 -9.88
N ALA A 10 -18.00 -19.08 -8.96
CA ALA A 10 -17.79 -18.66 -7.58
C ALA A 10 -16.90 -17.40 -7.52
N LEU A 11 -15.82 -17.36 -8.31
CA LEU A 11 -14.95 -16.20 -8.40
C LEU A 11 -15.68 -14.97 -8.99
N GLU A 12 -16.47 -15.14 -10.05
CA GLU A 12 -17.25 -14.02 -10.63
C GLU A 12 -18.27 -13.44 -9.64
N LEU A 13 -18.97 -14.29 -8.88
CA LEU A 13 -19.86 -13.81 -7.81
C LEU A 13 -19.08 -13.08 -6.71
N ARG A 14 -17.91 -13.59 -6.33
CA ARG A 14 -17.05 -12.93 -5.34
C ARG A 14 -16.57 -11.56 -5.83
N ARG A 15 -16.16 -11.45 -7.10
CA ARG A 15 -15.79 -10.19 -7.76
C ARG A 15 -16.96 -9.20 -7.79
N ALA A 16 -18.18 -9.68 -8.00
CA ALA A 16 -19.41 -8.88 -7.93
C ALA A 16 -19.82 -8.44 -6.51
N GLY A 17 -19.03 -8.76 -5.48
CA GLY A 17 -19.29 -8.34 -4.10
C GLY A 17 -20.17 -9.29 -3.29
N VAL A 18 -20.57 -10.44 -3.85
CA VAL A 18 -21.39 -11.43 -3.14
C VAL A 18 -20.57 -12.06 -2.00
N THR A 19 -21.21 -12.26 -0.84
CA THR A 19 -20.58 -12.87 0.34
C THR A 19 -20.33 -14.35 0.13
N VAL A 20 -19.28 -14.91 0.73
CA VAL A 20 -18.95 -16.34 0.61
C VAL A 20 -20.09 -17.24 1.06
N ALA A 21 -20.83 -16.85 2.11
CA ALA A 21 -22.01 -17.56 2.59
C ALA A 21 -23.13 -17.62 1.55
N ARG A 22 -23.39 -16.51 0.83
CA ARG A 22 -24.38 -16.48 -0.25
C ARG A 22 -23.91 -17.26 -1.48
N ILE A 23 -22.64 -17.18 -1.85
CA ILE A 23 -22.07 -17.98 -2.94
C ILE A 23 -22.18 -19.47 -2.63
N ARG A 24 -21.95 -19.88 -1.38
CA ARG A 24 -22.14 -21.26 -0.92
C ARG A 24 -23.57 -21.72 -1.17
N GLU A 25 -24.56 -20.92 -0.76
CA GLU A 25 -25.99 -21.22 -0.94
C GLU A 25 -26.37 -21.30 -2.42
N GLU A 26 -26.00 -20.29 -3.21
CA GLU A 26 -26.35 -20.18 -4.63
C GLU A 26 -25.73 -21.30 -5.47
N LEU A 27 -24.44 -21.59 -5.24
CA LEU A 27 -23.72 -22.63 -5.96
C LEU A 27 -23.78 -23.99 -5.26
N LYS A 28 -24.53 -24.14 -4.16
CA LYS A 28 -24.75 -25.38 -3.40
C LYS A 28 -23.47 -26.08 -2.92
N PHE A 29 -22.48 -25.31 -2.44
CA PHE A 29 -21.27 -25.89 -1.83
C PHE A 29 -21.59 -26.51 -0.47
N SER A 30 -20.86 -27.57 -0.12
CA SER A 30 -21.07 -28.31 1.14
C SER A 30 -20.66 -27.51 2.38
N SER A 31 -19.73 -26.57 2.25
CA SER A 31 -19.27 -25.72 3.35
C SER A 31 -18.70 -24.39 2.86
N ILE A 32 -18.53 -23.43 3.77
CA ILE A 32 -17.85 -22.15 3.49
C ILE A 32 -16.42 -22.40 3.00
N ALA A 33 -15.67 -23.26 3.70
CA ALA A 33 -14.30 -23.61 3.34
C ALA A 33 -14.16 -24.19 1.92
N MET A 34 -15.15 -24.96 1.47
CA MET A 34 -15.16 -25.47 0.09
C MET A 34 -15.42 -24.38 -0.95
N THR A 35 -16.25 -23.39 -0.62
CA THR A 35 -16.43 -22.19 -1.46
C THR A 35 -15.14 -21.38 -1.55
N GLU A 36 -14.44 -21.17 -0.44
CA GLU A 36 -13.16 -20.44 -0.42
C GLU A 36 -12.09 -21.16 -1.23
N LYS A 37 -11.95 -22.49 -1.07
CA LYS A 37 -11.05 -23.30 -1.90
C LYS A 37 -11.41 -23.23 -3.39
N SER A 38 -12.69 -23.17 -3.71
CA SER A 38 -13.17 -23.00 -5.08
C SER A 38 -12.76 -21.66 -5.69
N ILE A 39 -12.88 -20.57 -4.92
CA ILE A 39 -12.44 -19.23 -5.34
C ILE A 39 -10.92 -19.20 -5.48
N ALA A 40 -10.18 -19.74 -4.50
CA ALA A 40 -8.73 -19.83 -4.51
C ALA A 40 -8.19 -20.56 -5.75
N ARG A 41 -8.75 -21.74 -6.08
CA ARG A 41 -8.39 -22.47 -7.31
C ARG A 41 -8.67 -21.67 -8.58
N ALA A 42 -9.74 -20.88 -8.61
CA ALA A 42 -10.07 -20.06 -9.77
C ALA A 42 -9.10 -18.88 -9.96
N LEU A 43 -8.60 -18.31 -8.86
CA LEU A 43 -7.56 -17.28 -8.84
C LEU A 43 -6.22 -17.84 -9.29
N GLU A 44 -5.82 -18.99 -8.74
CA GLU A 44 -4.57 -19.67 -9.08
C GLU A 44 -4.48 -19.99 -10.58
N ARG A 45 -5.58 -20.47 -11.17
CA ARG A 45 -5.66 -20.71 -12.62
C ARG A 45 -5.52 -19.44 -13.48
N GLN A 46 -5.71 -18.26 -12.91
CA GLN A 46 -5.51 -16.97 -13.59
C GLN A 46 -4.12 -16.39 -13.33
N GLY A 47 -3.22 -17.15 -12.67
CA GLY A 47 -1.88 -16.68 -12.31
C GLY A 47 -1.86 -15.67 -11.18
N LEU A 48 -2.98 -15.51 -10.46
CA LEU A 48 -3.05 -14.65 -9.28
C LEU A 48 -2.59 -15.47 -8.07
N GLY A 49 -1.56 -14.99 -7.37
CA GLY A 49 -1.00 -15.65 -6.19
C GLY A 49 -2.07 -15.83 -5.11
N VAL A 50 -2.04 -16.98 -4.45
CA VAL A 50 -3.03 -17.35 -3.43
C VAL A 50 -2.44 -17.11 -2.06
N ASP A 51 -2.50 -15.87 -1.58
CA ASP A 51 -2.72 -15.67 -0.14
C ASP A 51 -4.23 -15.85 0.10
N PRO A 52 -4.70 -16.76 0.97
CA PRO A 52 -6.12 -16.99 1.19
C PRO A 52 -6.75 -15.71 1.76
N VAL A 53 -7.30 -14.89 0.85
CA VAL A 53 -7.94 -13.60 1.13
C VAL A 53 -6.94 -12.45 1.38
N SER A 54 -5.98 -12.25 0.47
CA SER A 54 -5.47 -10.88 0.26
C SER A 54 -6.66 -10.02 -0.24
N VAL A 55 -7.30 -9.31 0.70
CA VAL A 55 -8.36 -8.34 0.39
C VAL A 55 -7.87 -7.37 -0.69
N ARG A 56 -6.58 -7.00 -0.61
CA ARG A 56 -5.90 -6.14 -1.58
C ARG A 56 -6.00 -6.65 -3.01
N ASP A 57 -5.64 -7.90 -3.28
CA ASP A 57 -5.61 -8.43 -4.65
C ASP A 57 -7.02 -8.57 -5.24
N LEU A 58 -8.00 -8.92 -4.41
CA LEU A 58 -9.40 -8.96 -4.82
C LEU A 58 -9.94 -7.56 -5.14
N GLU A 59 -9.62 -6.55 -4.34
CA GLU A 59 -10.05 -5.19 -4.61
C GLU A 59 -9.34 -4.60 -5.85
N LEU A 60 -8.06 -4.90 -6.06
CA LEU A 60 -7.34 -4.51 -7.29
C LEU A 60 -8.01 -5.12 -8.53
N ASP A 61 -8.32 -6.42 -8.51
CA ASP A 61 -8.99 -7.07 -9.64
C ASP A 61 -10.40 -6.52 -9.91
N ARG A 62 -11.15 -6.14 -8.87
CA ARG A 62 -12.44 -5.44 -9.02
C ARG A 62 -12.28 -4.08 -9.69
N LEU A 63 -11.30 -3.30 -9.26
CA LEU A 63 -11.02 -1.99 -9.83
C LEU A 63 -10.57 -2.10 -11.29
N ASP A 64 -9.75 -3.10 -11.63
CA ASP A 64 -9.33 -3.38 -13.01
C ASP A 64 -10.55 -3.67 -13.90
N ARG A 65 -11.49 -4.48 -13.42
CA ARG A 65 -12.73 -4.81 -14.14
C ARG A 65 -13.66 -3.61 -14.33
N LEU A 66 -13.82 -2.80 -13.28
CA LEU A 66 -14.57 -1.54 -13.37
C LEU A 66 -13.93 -0.61 -14.40
N GLN A 67 -12.61 -0.47 -14.37
CA GLN A 67 -11.85 0.36 -15.30
C GLN A 67 -12.00 -0.15 -16.74
N GLN A 68 -11.87 -1.45 -16.99
CA GLN A 68 -12.10 -2.06 -18.31
C GLN A 68 -13.50 -1.73 -18.86
N GLY A 69 -14.52 -1.77 -18.00
CA GLY A 69 -15.91 -1.46 -18.39
C GLY A 69 -16.13 -0.03 -18.86
N VAL A 70 -15.33 0.93 -18.40
CA VAL A 70 -15.43 2.35 -18.78
C VAL A 70 -14.34 2.82 -19.76
N TRP A 71 -13.29 2.03 -19.94
CA TRP A 71 -12.08 2.40 -20.71
C TRP A 71 -12.37 2.86 -22.14
N VAL A 72 -13.23 2.14 -22.86
CA VAL A 72 -13.56 2.45 -24.27
C VAL A 72 -14.26 3.80 -24.39
N LYS A 73 -15.09 4.20 -23.42
CA LYS A 73 -15.75 5.51 -23.44
C LYS A 73 -14.75 6.62 -23.12
N ALA A 74 -13.90 6.41 -22.11
CA ALA A 74 -12.89 7.38 -21.71
C ALA A 74 -11.89 7.67 -22.84
N THR A 75 -11.37 6.63 -23.49
CA THR A 75 -10.45 6.75 -24.63
C THR A 75 -11.07 7.37 -25.89
N LYS A 76 -12.40 7.39 -25.99
CA LYS A 76 -13.15 8.10 -27.03
C LYS A 76 -13.49 9.55 -26.67
N GLY A 77 -13.02 10.04 -25.53
CA GLY A 77 -13.16 11.44 -25.13
C GLY A 77 -14.42 11.76 -24.33
N ASP A 78 -15.15 10.77 -23.82
CA ASP A 78 -16.30 11.02 -22.92
C ASP A 78 -15.80 11.59 -21.57
N PRO A 79 -16.11 12.86 -21.22
CA PRO A 79 -15.53 13.50 -20.05
C PRO A 79 -15.90 12.80 -18.73
N ALA A 80 -17.14 12.31 -18.61
CA ALA A 80 -17.59 11.61 -17.42
C ALA A 80 -16.85 10.28 -17.23
N ALA A 81 -16.57 9.55 -18.32
CA ALA A 81 -15.80 8.31 -18.29
C ALA A 81 -14.32 8.57 -17.98
N ILE A 82 -13.73 9.65 -18.50
CA ILE A 82 -12.36 10.07 -18.17
C ILE A 82 -12.24 10.29 -16.66
N ASP A 83 -13.14 11.07 -16.06
CA ASP A 83 -13.16 11.32 -14.62
C ASP A 83 -13.28 10.01 -13.81
N ARG A 84 -14.06 9.04 -14.30
CA ARG A 84 -14.21 7.74 -13.61
C ARG A 84 -12.94 6.90 -13.72
N VAL A 85 -12.29 6.86 -14.88
CA VAL A 85 -11.02 6.17 -15.06
C VAL A 85 -9.94 6.77 -14.15
N LEU A 86 -9.84 8.10 -14.06
CA LEU A 86 -8.86 8.77 -13.19
C LEU A 86 -9.06 8.39 -11.72
N ARG A 87 -10.31 8.42 -11.22
CA ARG A 87 -10.62 8.00 -9.83
C ARG A 87 -10.32 6.52 -9.57
N LEU A 88 -10.62 5.65 -10.53
CA LEU A 88 -10.30 4.23 -10.42
C LEU A 88 -8.78 4.01 -10.40
N ALA A 89 -8.03 4.69 -11.26
CA ALA A 89 -6.57 4.63 -11.30
C ALA A 89 -5.93 5.13 -9.99
N GLU A 90 -6.42 6.23 -9.45
CA GLU A 90 -5.99 6.76 -8.14
C GLU A 90 -6.20 5.73 -7.02
N MET A 91 -7.38 5.12 -6.96
CA MET A 91 -7.69 4.10 -5.96
C MET A 91 -6.80 2.85 -6.13
N ARG A 92 -6.52 2.44 -7.37
CA ARG A 92 -5.60 1.33 -7.66
C ARG A 92 -4.19 1.63 -7.18
N MET A 93 -3.66 2.82 -7.45
CA MET A 93 -2.33 3.25 -6.99
C MET A 93 -2.25 3.27 -5.46
N ARG A 94 -3.32 3.72 -4.79
CA ARG A 94 -3.40 3.72 -3.31
C ARG A 94 -3.39 2.30 -2.75
N ILE A 95 -4.25 1.42 -3.26
CA ILE A 95 -4.36 0.03 -2.78
C ILE A 95 -3.12 -0.80 -3.13
N ALA A 96 -2.48 -0.53 -4.26
CA ALA A 96 -1.22 -1.17 -4.66
C ALA A 96 -0.02 -0.69 -3.83
N GLY A 97 -0.16 0.36 -3.02
CA GLY A 97 0.92 0.96 -2.24
C GLY A 97 1.85 1.88 -3.04
N VAL A 98 1.51 2.20 -4.29
CA VAL A 98 2.30 3.09 -5.16
C VAL A 98 2.14 4.56 -4.73
N ALA A 99 1.00 4.95 -4.16
CA ALA A 99 0.72 6.33 -3.76
C ALA A 99 1.49 6.82 -2.50
N GLY A 100 2.45 6.05 -1.98
CA GLY A 100 3.30 6.43 -0.84
C GLY A 100 4.66 5.71 -0.84
N ALA A 101 5.07 5.13 -1.96
CA ALA A 101 6.31 4.34 -2.05
C ALA A 101 7.58 5.17 -1.84
N ASP A 102 7.50 6.49 -2.04
CA ASP A 102 8.62 7.42 -1.88
C ASP A 102 8.68 8.07 -0.48
N GLU A 103 7.68 7.84 0.40
CA GLU A 103 7.72 8.33 1.78
C GLU A 103 8.37 7.28 2.70
N THR A 104 9.45 7.65 3.38
CA THR A 104 10.01 6.82 4.45
C THR A 104 8.96 6.63 5.55
N PRO A 105 8.64 5.37 5.95
CA PRO A 105 7.78 5.12 7.10
C PRO A 105 8.27 5.86 8.35
N MET A 106 7.35 6.36 9.15
CA MET A 106 7.68 7.10 10.38
C MET A 106 8.48 6.22 11.35
N LEU A 107 8.18 4.93 11.41
CA LEU A 107 8.97 3.98 12.21
C LEU A 107 10.42 3.91 11.72
N ASP A 108 10.65 3.80 10.41
CA ASP A 108 12.00 3.72 9.84
C ASP A 108 12.78 5.01 10.07
N ALA A 109 12.12 6.17 9.93
CA ALA A 109 12.71 7.47 10.24
C ALA A 109 13.04 7.62 11.75
N PHE A 110 12.19 7.07 12.62
CA PHE A 110 12.43 7.04 14.07
C PHE A 110 13.62 6.13 14.41
N GLU A 111 13.71 4.92 13.86
CA GLU A 111 14.86 4.02 14.06
C GLU A 111 16.16 4.65 13.57
N THR A 112 16.13 5.29 12.39
CA THR A 112 17.29 6.04 11.86
C THR A 112 17.74 7.10 12.86
N THR A 113 16.81 7.82 13.48
CA THR A 113 17.14 8.79 14.53
C THR A 113 17.78 8.12 15.75
N LEU A 114 17.29 6.95 16.19
CA LEU A 114 17.87 6.22 17.32
C LEU A 114 19.33 5.80 17.06
N THR A 115 19.68 5.44 15.82
CA THR A 115 21.08 5.10 15.46
C THR A 115 22.05 6.27 15.62
N ALA A 116 21.55 7.51 15.48
CA ALA A 116 22.34 8.72 15.65
C ALA A 116 22.43 9.20 17.11
N LEU A 117 21.74 8.52 18.04
CA LEU A 117 21.68 8.88 19.46
C LEU A 117 22.44 7.87 20.32
N ASN A 118 22.97 8.33 21.45
CA ASN A 118 23.52 7.44 22.48
C ASN A 118 22.37 6.84 23.31
N VAL A 119 21.65 5.89 22.73
CA VAL A 119 20.55 5.18 23.40
C VAL A 119 21.12 4.16 24.38
N THR A 120 20.74 4.26 25.65
CA THR A 120 21.17 3.33 26.70
C THR A 120 19.99 2.50 27.20
N ASP A 121 20.27 1.54 28.08
CA ASP A 121 19.24 0.73 28.76
C ASP A 121 18.21 1.57 29.54
N GLN A 122 18.59 2.75 30.02
CA GLN A 122 17.67 3.66 30.71
C GLN A 122 16.58 4.21 29.78
N HIS A 123 16.82 4.20 28.46
CA HIS A 123 15.88 4.71 27.46
C HIS A 123 14.91 3.64 26.92
N LYS A 124 15.01 2.38 27.34
CA LYS A 124 14.20 1.26 26.80
C LYS A 124 12.70 1.55 26.76
N GLY A 125 12.16 2.16 27.82
CA GLY A 125 10.74 2.54 27.88
C GLY A 125 10.35 3.63 26.88
N LEU A 126 11.20 4.66 26.73
CA LEU A 126 10.99 5.75 25.78
C LEU A 126 11.08 5.24 24.32
N VAL A 127 12.05 4.38 24.04
CA VAL A 127 12.21 3.75 22.72
C VAL A 127 10.99 2.91 22.37
N ALA A 128 10.51 2.08 23.30
CA ALA A 128 9.31 1.27 23.08
C ALA A 128 8.06 2.13 22.82
N LEU A 129 7.89 3.22 23.58
CA LEU A 129 6.79 4.16 23.37
C LEU A 129 6.90 4.86 22.00
N GLY A 130 8.08 5.34 21.63
CA GLY A 130 8.33 5.98 20.33
C GLY A 130 8.03 5.05 19.15
N ARG A 131 8.49 3.79 19.21
CA ARG A 131 8.17 2.75 18.22
C ARG A 131 6.68 2.51 18.09
N SER A 132 5.97 2.41 19.22
CA SER A 132 4.53 2.20 19.23
C SER A 132 3.78 3.37 18.58
N ILE A 133 4.18 4.61 18.88
CA ILE A 133 3.58 5.80 18.28
C ILE A 133 3.87 5.86 16.77
N ALA A 134 5.12 5.67 16.36
CA ALA A 134 5.53 5.72 14.96
C ALA A 134 4.83 4.64 14.12
N SER A 135 4.75 3.41 14.64
CA SER A 135 4.02 2.30 14.00
C SER A 135 2.52 2.58 13.86
N GLN A 136 1.89 3.22 14.84
CA GLN A 136 0.48 3.63 14.75
C GLN A 136 0.25 4.70 13.68
N ILE A 137 1.19 5.63 13.50
CA ILE A 137 1.13 6.64 12.43
C ILE A 137 1.20 5.96 11.05
N ASP A 138 2.13 5.02 10.87
CA ASP A 138 2.27 4.28 9.61
C ASP A 138 1.03 3.42 9.30
N ALA A 139 0.51 2.70 10.30
CA ALA A 139 -0.71 1.92 10.15
C ALA A 139 -1.92 2.79 9.79
N ALA A 140 -2.04 3.98 10.38
CA ALA A 140 -3.12 4.91 10.07
C ALA A 140 -3.00 5.54 8.68
N LYS A 141 -1.78 5.77 8.17
CA LYS A 141 -1.57 6.18 6.77
C LYS A 141 -2.03 5.09 5.79
N GLN A 142 -1.82 3.82 6.13
CA GLN A 142 -2.17 2.69 5.28
C GLN A 142 -3.65 2.30 5.36
N SER A 143 -4.37 2.65 6.43
CA SER A 143 -5.73 2.15 6.70
C SER A 143 -6.84 2.73 5.81
N MET A 144 -6.53 3.72 4.97
CA MET A 144 -7.51 4.48 4.17
C MET A 144 -8.65 5.13 4.98
N ASP A 145 -8.53 5.19 6.31
CA ASP A 145 -9.49 5.84 7.19
C ASP A 145 -9.00 7.24 7.55
N ALA A 146 -9.64 8.26 6.96
CA ALA A 146 -9.32 9.67 7.22
C ALA A 146 -9.48 10.06 8.70
N THR A 147 -10.39 9.40 9.43
CA THR A 147 -10.59 9.64 10.87
C THR A 147 -9.44 9.05 11.67
N ALA A 148 -9.00 7.83 11.34
CA ALA A 148 -7.84 7.21 11.96
C ALA A 148 -6.56 8.00 11.68
N LEU A 149 -6.35 8.45 10.44
CA LEU A 149 -5.21 9.30 10.07
C LEU A 149 -5.22 10.62 10.84
N THR A 150 -6.36 11.29 10.92
CA THR A 150 -6.50 12.54 11.69
C THR A 150 -6.15 12.32 13.16
N LYS A 151 -6.62 11.22 13.77
CA LYS A 151 -6.28 10.83 15.15
C LYS A 151 -4.79 10.55 15.32
N ALA A 152 -4.17 9.85 14.38
CA ALA A 152 -2.76 9.52 14.43
C ALA A 152 -1.86 10.75 14.30
N LEU A 153 -2.26 11.77 13.51
CA LEU A 153 -1.52 13.03 13.41
C LEU A 153 -1.46 13.79 14.74
N TYR A 154 -2.45 13.62 15.64
CA TYR A 154 -2.38 14.14 17.01
C TYR A 154 -1.31 13.46 17.88
N LEU A 155 -0.73 12.34 17.45
CA LEU A 155 0.39 11.70 18.13
C LEU A 155 1.74 12.36 17.81
N GLY A 156 1.82 13.19 16.75
CA GLY A 156 3.04 13.88 16.35
C GLY A 156 3.72 14.66 17.49
N PRO A 157 3.00 15.48 18.26
CA PRO A 157 3.55 16.17 19.44
C PRO A 157 4.11 15.21 20.51
N HIS A 158 3.49 14.05 20.71
CA HIS A 158 3.94 13.04 21.68
C HIS A 158 5.21 12.34 21.19
N LEU A 159 5.28 11.98 19.91
CA LEU A 159 6.50 11.43 19.31
C LEU A 159 7.66 12.43 19.43
N MET A 160 7.40 13.70 19.13
CA MET A 160 8.39 14.77 19.32
C MET A 160 8.82 14.93 20.79
N SER A 161 7.92 14.68 21.75
CA SER A 161 8.29 14.69 23.17
C SER A 161 9.21 13.53 23.51
N VAL A 162 8.89 12.31 23.05
CA VAL A 162 9.75 11.13 23.23
C VAL A 162 11.14 11.39 22.64
N MET A 163 11.22 11.95 21.44
CA MET A 163 12.50 12.27 20.80
C MET A 163 13.30 13.29 21.62
N ARG A 164 12.67 14.34 22.17
CA ARG A 164 13.36 15.30 23.05
C ARG A 164 13.92 14.62 24.30
N GLU A 165 13.14 13.77 24.96
CA GLU A 165 13.57 13.01 26.14
C GLU A 165 14.71 12.03 25.82
N LEU A 166 14.74 11.48 24.59
CA LEU A 166 15.85 10.67 24.08
C LEU A 166 17.10 11.49 23.73
N GLY A 167 17.08 12.79 23.95
CA GLY A 167 18.23 13.68 23.73
C GLY A 167 18.27 14.35 22.36
N VAL A 168 17.19 14.28 21.55
CA VAL A 168 17.05 15.07 20.32
C VAL A 168 16.82 16.54 20.68
N SER A 169 17.91 17.26 20.91
CA SER A 169 17.93 18.69 21.24
C SER A 169 18.37 19.58 20.07
N PRO A 170 18.10 20.90 20.11
CA PRO A 170 18.71 21.86 19.18
C PRO A 170 20.25 21.85 19.20
N ALA A 171 20.87 21.47 20.32
CA ALA A 171 22.33 21.38 20.45
C ALA A 171 22.91 20.17 19.70
N THR A 172 22.21 19.03 19.68
CA THR A 172 22.53 17.87 18.83
C THR A 172 22.34 18.15 17.34
N ARG A 173 21.55 19.15 16.97
CA ARG A 173 21.38 19.60 15.58
C ARG A 173 22.68 20.16 14.98
N LYS A 174 23.62 20.67 15.79
CA LYS A 174 24.98 21.04 15.36
C LYS A 174 25.89 19.83 15.11
N LEU A 175 25.62 18.68 15.72
CA LEU A 175 26.38 17.44 15.51
C LEU A 175 25.92 16.69 14.25
N VAL A 176 24.63 16.81 13.88
CA VAL A 176 24.04 16.28 12.62
C VAL A 176 24.26 17.23 11.44
N ALA A 177 24.78 18.45 11.66
CA ALA A 177 25.13 19.41 10.61
C ALA A 177 26.48 19.11 9.91
N ALA A 178 26.99 17.88 10.02
CA ALA A 178 27.88 17.40 8.97
C ALA A 178 26.99 17.10 7.75
N PRO A 179 27.31 17.60 6.54
CA PRO A 179 26.52 17.28 5.37
C PRO A 179 26.42 15.76 5.26
N VAL A 180 25.20 15.25 5.20
CA VAL A 180 24.94 13.91 4.66
C VAL A 180 25.66 13.89 3.31
N PRO A 181 26.61 12.97 3.06
CA PRO A 181 27.18 12.86 1.74
C PRO A 181 25.99 12.66 0.81
N GLU A 182 25.79 13.58 -0.15
CA GLU A 182 24.71 13.49 -1.12
C GLU A 182 24.70 12.06 -1.65
N GLU A 183 23.71 11.26 -1.25
CA GLU A 183 23.40 10.04 -1.97
C GLU A 183 23.05 10.50 -3.36
N GLY A 184 23.97 10.16 -4.28
CA GLY A 184 24.11 10.81 -5.57
C GLY A 184 22.75 11.00 -6.20
N THR A 185 22.45 12.26 -6.51
CA THR A 185 21.53 12.57 -7.59
C THR A 185 22.01 11.74 -8.78
N ALA A 186 21.30 10.65 -9.06
CA ALA A 186 21.43 9.94 -10.32
C ALA A 186 20.92 10.93 -11.35
N THR A 187 21.85 11.79 -11.78
CA THR A 187 21.69 12.80 -12.80
C THR A 187 20.90 12.20 -13.95
N VAL A 188 19.83 12.88 -14.30
CA VAL A 188 19.05 12.78 -15.55
C VAL A 188 19.95 12.48 -16.77
N SER A 189 21.21 12.95 -16.72
CA SER A 189 22.32 12.60 -17.62
C SER A 189 22.49 11.11 -17.97
N LYS A 190 22.27 10.14 -17.06
CA LYS A 190 22.53 8.72 -17.35
C LYS A 190 21.43 8.07 -18.21
N LEU A 191 20.19 8.57 -18.11
CA LEU A 191 19.07 8.06 -18.90
C LEU A 191 19.19 8.54 -20.36
N ASP A 192 19.54 9.82 -20.55
CA ASP A 192 19.81 10.40 -21.87
C ASP A 192 21.00 9.72 -22.57
N GLU A 193 22.05 9.39 -21.80
CA GLU A 193 23.23 8.68 -22.31
C GLU A 193 22.90 7.22 -22.71
N TYR A 194 21.99 6.56 -21.99
CA TYR A 194 21.52 5.20 -22.31
C TYR A 194 20.62 5.19 -23.56
N LEU A 195 19.70 6.14 -23.67
CA LEU A 195 18.80 6.27 -24.82
C LEU A 195 19.57 6.62 -26.11
N SER A 196 20.60 7.47 -26.00
CA SER A 196 21.52 7.78 -27.10
C SER A 196 22.33 6.55 -27.55
N LYS A 197 22.82 5.72 -26.61
CA LYS A 197 23.56 4.48 -26.93
C LYS A 197 22.68 3.39 -27.55
N GLN A 198 21.37 3.40 -27.32
CA GLN A 198 20.41 2.46 -27.90
C GLN A 198 19.81 2.94 -29.24
N GLY A 199 20.20 4.11 -29.74
CA GLY A 199 19.74 4.64 -31.02
C GLY A 199 18.26 5.06 -31.03
N ILE A 200 17.67 5.28 -29.86
CA ILE A 200 16.27 5.68 -29.71
C ILE A 200 16.27 7.17 -29.37
N SER A 201 16.23 8.01 -30.40
CA SER A 201 15.98 9.46 -30.24
C SER A 201 14.48 9.73 -30.33
N GLY A 202 13.98 10.53 -29.39
CA GLY A 202 12.71 11.24 -29.53
C GLY A 202 12.83 12.44 -30.46
#